data_AF-A0A1H8G762-F1
#
_entry.id   AF-A0A1H8G762-F1
#
_cell.length_a   1.000
_cell.length_b   1.000
_cell.length_c   1.000
_cell.angle_alpha   90.00
_cell.angle_beta   90.00
_cell.angle_gamma   90.00
#
_symmetry.space_group_name_H-M   'P 1'
#
loop_
_entity.id
_entity.type
_entity.pdbx_description
1 polymer ?
#
loop_
_entity_poly.entity_id
_entity_poly.type
_entity_poly.pdbx_seq_one_letter_code
_entity_poly.pdbx_strand_id
1 'polypeptide(L)'
;MDEGDLVLIRAQILHDLGDLVPENYRTVAGPGIGKGRADWMLGRILAKKKSLMTERQALACQILLLLGLYRVANDALAEKKARRASEQIPSEKKTDEETELRESGNNVLFFEYQLRQYLTLYSMHLPKNKGHALTSLIVLDGYEPGSVAVSTPKIPLISSPPANSDEEHLAALFDPLTRAGIAALFNMIDKETWKNYFERAARNGLINARQQGLTEICYNPFLVGEWLIKNNTNCTRRQIDQKLANNLPRRSRSMKELFTGENDTHLYN
;
A
#
# COMPACT_ATOMS: atom_id res chain seq x y z
N MET A 1 -8.50 -11.26 5.35
CA MET A 1 -9.74 -11.06 6.15
C MET A 1 -10.45 -12.39 6.26
N ASP A 2 -11.07 -12.69 7.40
CA ASP A 2 -11.83 -13.94 7.54
C ASP A 2 -13.29 -13.78 7.03
N GLU A 3 -14.03 -14.89 6.87
CA GLU A 3 -15.41 -14.81 6.36
C GLU A 3 -16.35 -14.05 7.30
N GLY A 4 -16.07 -14.04 8.61
CA GLY A 4 -16.84 -13.27 9.59
C GLY A 4 -16.74 -11.77 9.34
N ASP A 5 -15.51 -11.28 9.14
CA ASP A 5 -15.23 -9.89 8.76
C ASP A 5 -15.99 -9.50 7.49
N LEU A 6 -15.90 -10.33 6.46
CA LEU A 6 -16.51 -10.07 5.15
C LEU A 6 -18.04 -10.02 5.26
N VAL A 7 -18.65 -10.86 6.10
CA VAL A 7 -20.09 -10.86 6.35
C VAL A 7 -20.54 -9.58 7.06
N LEU A 8 -19.79 -9.14 8.08
CA LEU A 8 -20.07 -7.90 8.82
C LEU A 8 -19.94 -6.67 7.92
N ILE A 9 -18.84 -6.59 7.16
CA ILE A 9 -18.59 -5.52 6.18
C ILE A 9 -19.75 -5.47 5.18
N ARG A 10 -20.12 -6.61 4.60
CA ARG A 10 -21.22 -6.71 3.64
C ARG A 10 -22.55 -6.26 4.22
N ALA A 11 -22.88 -6.69 5.44
CA ALA A 11 -24.12 -6.30 6.10
C ALA A 11 -24.21 -4.78 6.30
N GLN A 12 -23.12 -4.15 6.76
CA GLN A 12 -23.07 -2.70 6.95
C GLN A 12 -23.17 -1.92 5.64
N ILE A 13 -22.52 -2.40 4.57
CA ILE A 13 -22.61 -1.80 3.23
C ILE A 13 -24.04 -1.87 2.70
N LEU A 14 -24.67 -3.04 2.76
CA LEU A 14 -26.03 -3.23 2.26
C LEU A 14 -27.04 -2.40 3.04
N HIS A 15 -26.84 -2.26 4.35
CA HIS A 15 -27.63 -1.36 5.18
C HIS A 15 -27.54 0.09 4.68
N ASP A 16 -26.34 0.59 4.39
CA ASP A 16 -26.13 1.99 3.97
C ASP A 16 -26.54 2.26 2.52
N LEU A 17 -26.55 1.24 1.67
CA LEU A 17 -27.11 1.32 0.33
C LEU A 17 -28.64 1.39 0.34
N GLY A 18 -29.30 0.82 1.35
CA GLY A 18 -30.75 0.92 1.56
C GLY A 18 -31.55 0.53 0.31
N ASP A 19 -32.47 1.42 -0.09
CA ASP A 19 -33.39 1.22 -1.22
C ASP A 19 -32.71 1.18 -2.60
N LEU A 20 -31.41 1.50 -2.68
CA LEU A 20 -30.64 1.33 -3.91
C LEU A 20 -30.44 -0.15 -4.25
N VAL A 21 -30.46 -1.03 -3.24
CA VAL A 21 -30.29 -2.47 -3.40
C VAL A 21 -31.59 -3.06 -3.99
N PRO A 22 -31.54 -3.71 -5.17
CA PRO A 22 -32.72 -4.36 -5.74
C PRO A 22 -33.31 -5.40 -4.77
N GLU A 23 -34.64 -5.44 -4.62
CA GLU A 23 -35.32 -6.39 -3.71
C GLU A 23 -34.95 -7.85 -4.02
N ASN A 24 -34.80 -8.18 -5.30
CA ASN A 24 -34.42 -9.50 -5.77
C ASN A 24 -32.95 -9.83 -5.52
N TYR A 25 -32.10 -8.90 -5.09
CA TYR A 25 -30.69 -9.20 -4.85
C TYR A 25 -30.50 -10.23 -3.73
N ARG A 26 -31.34 -10.16 -2.68
CA ARG A 26 -31.32 -11.14 -1.58
C ARG A 26 -31.66 -12.55 -2.06
N THR A 27 -32.47 -12.68 -3.11
CA THR A 27 -32.88 -13.96 -3.70
C THR A 27 -31.96 -14.41 -4.85
N VAL A 28 -31.32 -13.48 -5.55
CA VAL A 28 -30.40 -13.75 -6.69
C VAL A 28 -29.03 -14.25 -6.22
N ALA A 29 -28.64 -13.99 -4.97
CA ALA A 29 -27.54 -14.68 -4.31
C ALA A 29 -27.88 -16.16 -3.98
N GLY A 30 -28.55 -16.84 -4.91
CA GLY A 30 -28.91 -18.25 -4.82
C GLY A 30 -27.70 -19.17 -4.98
N PRO A 31 -27.89 -20.49 -4.76
CA PRO A 31 -26.79 -21.46 -4.63
C PRO A 31 -25.89 -21.62 -5.86
N GLY A 32 -26.27 -21.09 -7.03
CA GLY A 32 -25.50 -21.21 -8.27
C GLY A 32 -24.55 -20.05 -8.60
N ILE A 33 -24.77 -18.85 -8.04
CA ILE A 33 -23.91 -17.68 -8.27
C ILE A 33 -23.16 -17.43 -6.96
N GLY A 34 -21.90 -17.86 -6.89
CA GLY A 34 -21.07 -17.66 -5.69
C GLY A 34 -21.16 -16.23 -5.16
N LYS A 35 -21.20 -16.08 -3.82
CA LYS A 35 -21.49 -14.81 -3.13
C LYS A 35 -20.63 -13.65 -3.66
N GLY A 36 -19.34 -13.89 -3.92
CA GLY A 36 -18.44 -12.87 -4.48
C GLY A 36 -18.89 -12.32 -5.85
N ARG A 37 -19.37 -13.19 -6.74
CA ARG A 37 -19.86 -12.79 -8.07
C ARG A 37 -21.16 -11.99 -7.97
N ALA A 38 -22.05 -12.36 -7.05
CA ALA A 38 -23.27 -11.62 -6.79
C ALA A 38 -22.97 -10.20 -6.26
N ASP A 39 -22.08 -10.08 -5.27
CA ASP A 39 -21.64 -8.79 -4.71
C ASP A 39 -21.01 -7.89 -5.78
N TRP A 40 -20.12 -8.45 -6.62
CA TRP A 40 -19.51 -7.72 -7.73
C TRP A 40 -20.54 -7.25 -8.77
N MET A 41 -21.48 -8.11 -9.16
CA MET A 41 -22.54 -7.74 -10.11
C MET A 41 -23.44 -6.63 -9.56
N LEU A 42 -23.83 -6.71 -8.28
CA LEU A 42 -24.60 -5.65 -7.64
C LEU A 42 -23.83 -4.33 -7.64
N GLY A 43 -22.57 -4.36 -7.20
CA GLY A 43 -21.70 -3.18 -7.24
C GLY A 43 -21.62 -2.55 -8.63
N ARG A 44 -21.57 -3.37 -9.70
CA ARG A 44 -21.54 -2.85 -11.09
C ARG A 44 -22.85 -2.22 -11.52
N ILE A 45 -23.99 -2.80 -11.13
CA ILE A 45 -25.31 -2.24 -11.41
C ILE A 45 -25.45 -0.89 -10.70
N LEU A 46 -25.05 -0.83 -9.43
CA LEU A 46 -25.09 0.36 -8.60
C LEU A 46 -24.15 1.46 -9.10
N ALA A 47 -22.93 1.12 -9.55
CA ALA A 47 -21.98 2.09 -10.08
C ALA A 47 -22.53 2.91 -11.27
N LYS A 48 -23.47 2.35 -12.05
CA LYS A 48 -24.15 3.08 -13.13
C LYS A 48 -25.10 4.18 -12.62
N LYS A 49 -25.52 4.10 -11.36
CA LYS A 49 -26.41 5.06 -10.68
C LYS A 49 -25.64 6.01 -9.76
N LYS A 50 -24.32 6.16 -9.94
CA LYS A 50 -23.45 6.96 -9.05
C LYS A 50 -23.94 8.41 -8.85
N SER A 51 -24.55 9.02 -9.86
CA SER A 51 -25.09 10.39 -9.78
C SER A 51 -26.25 10.56 -8.80
N LEU A 52 -26.91 9.47 -8.41
CA LEU A 52 -28.04 9.46 -7.47
C LEU A 52 -27.61 9.10 -6.05
N MET A 53 -26.32 8.90 -5.81
CA MET A 53 -25.79 8.44 -4.53
C MET A 53 -25.21 9.59 -3.73
N THR A 54 -25.40 9.53 -2.41
CA THR A 54 -24.56 10.28 -1.48
C THR A 54 -23.11 9.79 -1.56
N GLU A 55 -22.16 10.62 -1.11
CA GLU A 55 -20.74 10.22 -1.05
C GLU A 55 -20.53 8.92 -0.26
N ARG A 56 -21.21 8.78 0.88
CA ARG A 56 -21.17 7.55 1.70
C ARG A 56 -21.70 6.34 0.94
N GLN A 57 -22.80 6.47 0.19
CA GLN A 57 -23.34 5.39 -0.63
C GLN A 57 -22.41 5.04 -1.81
N ALA A 58 -21.75 6.03 -2.41
CA ALA A 58 -20.78 5.79 -3.46
C ALA A 58 -19.56 5.01 -2.92
N LEU A 59 -19.07 5.34 -1.72
CA LEU A 59 -18.03 4.57 -1.05
C LEU A 59 -18.49 3.15 -0.70
N ALA A 60 -19.69 2.99 -0.14
CA ALA A 60 -20.28 1.68 0.14
C ALA A 60 -20.37 0.80 -1.13
N CYS A 61 -20.78 1.39 -2.25
CA CYS A 61 -20.84 0.72 -3.56
C CYS A 61 -19.43 0.29 -4.04
N GLN A 62 -18.42 1.13 -3.86
CA GLN A 62 -17.04 0.82 -4.24
C GLN A 62 -16.46 -0.31 -3.38
N ILE A 63 -16.75 -0.31 -2.08
CA ILE A 63 -16.35 -1.39 -1.18
C ILE A 63 -17.05 -2.70 -1.58
N LEU A 64 -18.34 -2.66 -1.94
CA LEU A 64 -19.07 -3.85 -2.41
C LEU A 64 -18.44 -4.46 -3.67
N LEU A 65 -18.02 -3.62 -4.62
CA LEU A 65 -17.29 -4.05 -5.82
C LEU A 65 -15.98 -4.77 -5.46
N LEU A 66 -15.17 -4.16 -4.58
CA LEU A 66 -13.88 -4.71 -4.16
C LEU A 66 -14.07 -6.00 -3.34
N LEU A 67 -15.08 -6.04 -2.48
CA LEU A 67 -15.45 -7.24 -1.71
C LEU A 67 -15.81 -8.41 -2.64
N GLY A 68 -16.60 -8.14 -3.67
CA GLY A 68 -16.94 -9.13 -4.68
C GLY A 68 -15.72 -9.65 -5.45
N LEU A 69 -14.85 -8.75 -5.90
CA LEU A 69 -13.59 -9.11 -6.60
C LEU A 69 -12.65 -9.92 -5.71
N TYR A 70 -12.48 -9.51 -4.45
CA TYR A 70 -11.67 -10.22 -3.47
C TYR A 70 -12.17 -11.65 -3.28
N ARG A 71 -13.48 -11.84 -3.06
CA ARG A 71 -14.09 -13.18 -2.90
C ARG A 71 -13.88 -14.04 -4.16
N VAL A 72 -14.15 -13.50 -5.35
CA VAL A 72 -13.94 -14.24 -6.61
C VAL A 72 -12.49 -14.66 -6.79
N ALA A 73 -11.53 -13.77 -6.53
CA ALA A 73 -10.11 -14.09 -6.62
C ALA A 73 -9.69 -15.14 -5.57
N ASN A 74 -10.20 -15.04 -4.35
CA ASN A 74 -9.89 -15.96 -3.26
C ASN A 74 -10.47 -17.37 -3.52
N ASP A 75 -11.71 -17.45 -4.01
CA ASP A 75 -12.35 -18.71 -4.40
C ASP A 75 -11.57 -19.38 -5.54
N ALA A 76 -11.16 -18.62 -6.56
CA ALA A 76 -10.34 -19.13 -7.66
C ALA A 76 -8.97 -19.63 -7.17
N LEU A 77 -8.33 -18.91 -6.23
CA LEU A 77 -7.08 -19.34 -5.62
C LEU A 77 -7.25 -20.63 -4.81
N ALA A 78 -8.34 -20.74 -4.03
CA ALA A 78 -8.66 -21.93 -3.25
C ALA A 78 -8.90 -23.15 -4.17
N GLU A 79 -9.64 -22.97 -5.27
CA GLU A 79 -9.87 -24.01 -6.26
C GLU A 79 -8.57 -24.47 -6.91
N LYS A 80 -7.69 -23.54 -7.32
CA LYS A 80 -6.35 -23.88 -7.85
C LYS A 80 -5.51 -24.67 -6.84
N LYS A 81 -5.52 -24.28 -5.56
CA LYS A 81 -4.82 -25.01 -4.49
C LYS A 81 -5.39 -26.41 -4.30
N ALA A 82 -6.71 -26.57 -4.33
CA ALA A 82 -7.38 -27.86 -4.20
C ALA A 82 -7.04 -28.81 -5.36
N ARG A 83 -7.08 -28.31 -6.61
CA ARG A 83 -6.69 -29.09 -7.80
C ARG A 83 -5.24 -29.56 -7.72
N ARG A 84 -4.32 -28.67 -7.33
CA ARG A 84 -2.90 -29.00 -7.13
C ARG A 84 -2.70 -30.07 -6.04
N ALA A 85 -3.55 -30.08 -5.00
CA ALA A 85 -3.49 -31.09 -3.95
C ALA A 85 -4.01 -32.47 -4.40
N SER A 86 -4.95 -32.51 -5.34
CA SER A 86 -5.52 -33.77 -5.87
C SER A 86 -4.71 -34.40 -7.00
N GLU A 87 -3.93 -33.62 -7.76
CA GLU A 87 -3.23 -34.10 -8.95
C GLU A 87 -1.75 -34.45 -8.64
N GLN A 88 -1.32 -35.66 -9.02
CA GLN A 88 0.11 -36.00 -9.09
C GLN A 88 0.70 -35.38 -10.35
N ILE A 89 1.12 -34.12 -10.26
CA ILE A 89 1.63 -33.35 -11.40
C ILE A 89 3.08 -33.78 -11.76
N PRO A 90 3.36 -34.13 -13.03
CA PRO A 90 4.71 -34.40 -13.54
C PRO A 90 5.66 -33.23 -13.28
N SER A 91 6.95 -33.49 -13.02
CA SER A 91 7.92 -32.47 -12.63
C SER A 91 8.05 -31.28 -13.59
N GLU A 92 7.86 -31.51 -14.89
CA GLU A 92 8.03 -30.48 -15.93
C GLU A 92 6.92 -29.41 -15.91
N LYS A 93 5.70 -29.72 -15.45
CA LYS A 93 4.58 -28.75 -15.38
C LYS A 93 4.56 -27.92 -14.10
N LYS A 94 5.41 -28.24 -13.11
CA LYS A 94 5.36 -27.61 -11.78
C LYS A 94 5.72 -26.12 -11.79
N THR A 95 6.64 -25.70 -12.65
CA THR A 95 7.15 -24.31 -12.68
C THR A 95 6.10 -23.32 -13.18
N ASP A 96 5.37 -23.68 -14.23
CA ASP A 96 4.34 -22.82 -14.80
C ASP A 96 3.15 -22.67 -13.84
N GLU A 97 2.69 -23.78 -13.26
CA GLU A 97 1.62 -23.78 -12.27
C GLU A 97 1.97 -22.99 -10.99
N GLU A 98 3.22 -23.06 -10.55
CA GLU A 98 3.68 -22.28 -9.39
C GLU A 98 3.65 -20.77 -9.68
N THR A 99 4.03 -20.38 -10.89
CA THR A 99 3.98 -18.99 -11.34
C THR A 99 2.53 -18.49 -11.38
N GLU A 100 1.62 -19.25 -11.96
CA GLU A 100 0.19 -18.91 -11.99
C GLU A 100 -0.44 -18.83 -10.59
N LEU A 101 -0.05 -19.74 -9.69
CA LEU A 101 -0.55 -19.75 -8.32
C LEU A 101 -0.06 -18.53 -7.55
N ARG A 102 1.20 -18.14 -7.77
CA ARG A 102 1.79 -16.92 -7.20
C ARG A 102 1.09 -15.67 -7.73
N GLU A 103 0.82 -15.58 -9.02
CA GLU A 103 0.07 -14.47 -9.62
C GLU A 103 -1.35 -14.38 -9.04
N SER A 104 -2.03 -15.51 -8.92
CA SER A 104 -3.36 -15.58 -8.31
C SER A 104 -3.33 -15.13 -6.84
N GLY A 105 -2.30 -15.52 -6.09
CA GLY A 105 -2.06 -15.05 -4.72
C GLY A 105 -1.84 -13.54 -4.63
N ASN A 106 -1.03 -12.98 -5.53
CA ASN A 106 -0.80 -11.54 -5.59
C ASN A 106 -2.08 -10.76 -5.89
N ASN A 107 -2.95 -11.27 -6.76
CA ASN A 107 -4.24 -10.65 -7.06
C ASN A 107 -5.16 -10.60 -5.83
N VAL A 108 -5.22 -11.67 -5.04
CA VAL A 108 -6.00 -11.69 -3.79
C VAL A 108 -5.48 -10.64 -2.80
N LEU A 109 -4.16 -10.56 -2.62
CA LEU A 109 -3.53 -9.58 -1.74
C LEU A 109 -3.76 -8.14 -2.21
N PHE A 110 -3.70 -7.90 -3.52
CA PHE A 110 -4.00 -6.60 -4.12
C PHE A 110 -5.44 -6.16 -3.82
N PHE A 111 -6.43 -7.03 -4.02
CA PHE A 111 -7.82 -6.69 -3.72
C PHE A 111 -8.09 -6.53 -2.23
N GLU A 112 -7.47 -7.34 -1.36
CA GLU A 112 -7.56 -7.17 0.09
C GLU A 112 -7.03 -5.80 0.52
N TYR A 113 -5.88 -5.39 -0.02
CA TYR A 113 -5.28 -4.10 0.28
C TYR A 113 -6.19 -2.94 -0.15
N GLN A 114 -6.67 -2.95 -1.41
CA GLN A 114 -7.59 -1.94 -1.92
C GLN A 114 -8.88 -1.90 -1.07
N LEU A 115 -9.42 -3.05 -0.70
CA LEU A 115 -10.60 -3.14 0.15
C LEU A 115 -10.37 -2.45 1.51
N ARG A 116 -9.23 -2.68 2.16
CA ARG A 116 -8.87 -2.03 3.43
C ARG A 116 -8.69 -0.51 3.31
N GLN A 117 -8.11 -0.02 2.21
CA GLN A 117 -8.00 1.42 1.96
C GLN A 117 -9.38 2.08 1.88
N TYR A 118 -10.29 1.49 1.09
CA TYR A 118 -11.64 2.03 0.96
C TYR A 118 -12.47 1.89 2.24
N LEU A 119 -12.29 0.82 3.01
CA LEU A 119 -12.89 0.67 4.33
C LEU A 119 -12.43 1.77 5.29
N THR A 120 -11.15 2.16 5.25
CA THR A 120 -10.62 3.29 6.03
C THR A 120 -11.31 4.60 5.67
N LEU A 121 -11.45 4.88 4.38
CA LEU A 121 -12.15 6.10 3.93
C LEU A 121 -13.61 6.05 4.37
N TYR A 122 -14.29 4.93 4.16
CA TYR A 122 -15.68 4.74 4.53
C TYR A 122 -15.95 4.86 6.03
N SER A 123 -15.06 4.34 6.88
CA SER A 123 -15.24 4.42 8.33
C SER A 123 -15.22 5.86 8.86
N MET A 124 -14.53 6.78 8.16
CA MET A 124 -14.56 8.22 8.47
C MET A 124 -15.95 8.85 8.25
N HIS A 125 -16.78 8.26 7.39
CA HIS A 125 -18.15 8.72 7.11
C HIS A 125 -19.20 8.03 7.99
N LEU A 126 -18.79 7.09 8.86
CA LEU A 126 -19.71 6.43 9.79
C LEU A 126 -19.88 7.24 11.07
N PRO A 127 -21.06 7.15 11.72
CA PRO A 127 -21.23 7.64 13.08
C PRO A 127 -20.16 7.06 14.01
N LYS A 128 -19.65 7.86 14.98
CA LYS A 128 -18.53 7.49 15.86
C LYS A 128 -18.69 6.11 16.52
N ASN A 129 -19.91 5.73 16.89
CA ASN A 129 -20.23 4.44 17.50
C ASN A 129 -20.14 3.24 16.54
N LYS A 130 -20.29 3.46 15.22
CA LYS A 130 -20.18 2.42 14.19
C LYS A 130 -18.80 2.36 13.55
N GLY A 131 -18.09 3.50 13.49
CA GLY A 131 -16.74 3.59 12.92
C GLY A 131 -15.74 2.67 13.62
N HIS A 132 -15.73 2.66 14.97
CA HIS A 132 -14.74 1.90 15.75
C HIS A 132 -14.73 0.39 15.46
N ALA A 133 -15.90 -0.23 15.24
CA ALA A 133 -16.00 -1.66 14.94
C ALA A 133 -15.43 -2.02 13.55
N LEU A 134 -15.51 -1.10 12.59
CA LEU A 134 -14.87 -1.28 11.28
C LEU A 134 -13.38 -0.93 11.32
N THR A 135 -13.00 0.04 12.14
CA THR A 135 -11.59 0.40 12.34
C THR A 135 -10.79 -0.76 12.94
N SER A 136 -11.36 -1.56 13.84
CA SER A 136 -10.68 -2.77 14.33
C SER A 136 -10.45 -3.84 13.26
N LEU A 137 -11.28 -3.89 12.21
CA LEU A 137 -11.09 -4.79 11.06
C LEU A 137 -10.01 -4.29 10.09
N ILE A 138 -9.70 -2.98 10.14
CA ILE A 138 -8.75 -2.31 9.26
C ILE A 138 -7.31 -2.47 9.78
N VAL A 139 -7.11 -2.54 11.11
CA VAL A 139 -5.78 -2.71 11.70
C VAL A 139 -5.25 -4.10 11.35
N LEU A 140 -4.16 -4.13 10.59
CA LEU A 140 -3.39 -5.34 10.38
C LEU A 140 -2.38 -5.47 11.53
N ASP A 141 -2.58 -6.44 12.41
CA ASP A 141 -1.47 -6.89 13.26
C ASP A 141 -0.40 -7.53 12.36
N GLY A 142 0.75 -6.85 12.21
CA GLY A 142 1.93 -7.39 11.54
C GLY A 142 2.00 -7.27 10.02
N TYR A 143 1.07 -6.57 9.35
CA TYR A 143 1.21 -6.29 7.91
C TYR A 143 1.77 -4.89 7.70
N GLU A 144 3.10 -4.82 7.63
CA GLU A 144 3.80 -3.71 6.99
C GLU A 144 3.53 -3.84 5.48
N PRO A 145 2.89 -2.86 4.81
CA PRO A 145 2.71 -2.90 3.37
C PRO A 145 4.08 -3.09 2.68
N GLY A 146 4.33 -4.28 2.12
CA GLY A 146 5.66 -4.69 1.59
C GLY A 146 6.24 -5.98 2.16
N SER A 147 5.59 -6.61 3.16
CA SER A 147 6.06 -7.85 3.79
C SER A 147 5.58 -9.14 3.12
N VAL A 148 5.08 -9.09 1.87
CA VAL A 148 4.98 -10.30 1.05
C VAL A 148 6.40 -10.74 0.76
N ALA A 149 6.89 -11.68 1.57
CA ALA A 149 8.14 -12.36 1.33
C ALA A 149 8.06 -13.01 -0.06
N VAL A 150 8.62 -12.31 -1.05
CA VAL A 150 9.27 -12.98 -2.16
C VAL A 150 10.31 -13.84 -1.48
N SER A 151 10.05 -15.15 -1.38
CA SER A 151 11.10 -16.12 -1.15
C SER A 151 12.06 -15.96 -2.32
N THR A 152 13.02 -15.06 -2.15
CA THR A 152 14.17 -14.97 -3.04
C THR A 152 14.89 -16.30 -2.91
N PRO A 153 15.19 -16.99 -4.02
CA PRO A 153 16.08 -18.13 -3.96
C PRO A 153 17.37 -17.64 -3.29
N LYS A 154 17.88 -18.45 -2.36
CA LYS A 154 19.07 -18.18 -1.56
C LYS A 154 20.28 -18.07 -2.50
N ILE A 155 20.50 -16.88 -3.06
CA ILE A 155 21.68 -16.56 -3.86
C ILE A 155 22.87 -16.54 -2.89
N PRO A 156 23.98 -17.23 -3.20
CA PRO A 156 25.14 -17.25 -2.32
C PRO A 156 25.70 -15.84 -2.13
N LEU A 157 25.89 -15.45 -0.86
CA LEU A 157 26.68 -14.29 -0.45
C LEU A 157 28.13 -14.48 -0.89
N ILE A 158 28.54 -13.84 -1.99
CA ILE A 158 29.92 -13.65 -2.46
C ILE A 158 29.90 -12.33 -3.26
N SER A 159 30.73 -11.31 -3.09
CA SER A 159 31.75 -10.91 -2.13
C SER A 159 32.15 -9.45 -2.42
N SER A 160 32.09 -8.59 -1.39
CA SER A 160 32.83 -7.33 -1.19
C SER A 160 32.67 -6.09 -2.09
N PRO A 161 32.83 -4.88 -1.50
CA PRO A 161 32.06 -3.67 -1.83
C PRO A 161 32.91 -2.53 -2.43
N PRO A 162 32.26 -1.48 -2.98
CA PRO A 162 32.91 -0.18 -3.08
C PRO A 162 32.11 0.97 -2.40
N ALA A 163 32.81 1.72 -1.57
CA ALA A 163 32.65 3.15 -1.20
C ALA A 163 31.41 3.71 -0.48
N ASN A 164 30.25 3.05 -0.36
CA ASN A 164 29.03 3.72 0.15
C ASN A 164 28.27 3.02 1.31
N SER A 165 28.95 2.35 2.24
CA SER A 165 28.28 1.69 3.38
C SER A 165 27.43 2.66 4.23
N ASP A 166 27.90 3.89 4.38
CA ASP A 166 27.30 4.85 5.31
C ASP A 166 26.07 5.53 4.68
N GLU A 167 26.13 5.82 3.38
CA GLU A 167 24.99 6.38 2.62
C GLU A 167 23.83 5.38 2.57
N GLU A 168 24.11 4.10 2.33
CA GLU A 168 23.10 3.04 2.36
C GLU A 168 22.50 2.86 3.76
N HIS A 169 23.33 2.90 4.80
CA HIS A 169 22.87 2.78 6.17
C HIS A 169 21.94 3.94 6.57
N LEU A 170 22.31 5.17 6.21
CA LEU A 170 21.48 6.35 6.48
C LEU A 170 20.19 6.36 5.64
N ALA A 171 20.25 5.92 4.38
CA ALA A 171 19.05 5.79 3.53
C ALA A 171 18.04 4.80 4.10
N ALA A 172 18.51 3.70 4.71
CA ALA A 172 17.66 2.67 5.33
C ALA A 172 16.88 3.17 6.56
N LEU A 173 17.28 4.30 7.16
CA LEU A 173 16.57 4.90 8.28
C LEU A 173 15.23 5.51 7.89
N PHE A 174 14.97 5.76 6.61
CA PHE A 174 13.78 6.45 6.11
C PHE A 174 12.83 5.54 5.35
N ASP A 175 11.54 5.85 5.47
CA ASP A 175 10.50 5.27 4.61
C ASP A 175 10.43 6.02 3.27
N PRO A 176 10.23 5.31 2.14
CA PRO A 176 9.98 5.95 0.86
C PRO A 176 8.70 6.80 0.91
N LEU A 177 8.77 8.04 0.40
CA LEU A 177 7.62 8.95 0.33
C LEU A 177 7.17 9.18 -1.11
N THR A 178 5.88 9.47 -1.30
CA THR A 178 5.35 9.92 -2.59
C THR A 178 5.92 11.29 -2.97
N ARG A 179 5.76 11.70 -4.24
CA ARG A 179 6.15 13.05 -4.70
C ARG A 179 5.56 14.17 -3.83
N ALA A 180 4.31 14.03 -3.41
CA ALA A 180 3.65 14.98 -2.53
C ALA A 180 4.28 14.99 -1.13
N GLY A 181 4.61 13.82 -0.59
CA GLY A 181 5.31 13.70 0.70
C GLY A 181 6.70 14.33 0.69
N ILE A 182 7.48 14.12 -0.38
CA ILE A 182 8.79 14.77 -0.56
C ILE A 182 8.66 16.28 -0.63
N ALA A 183 7.71 16.80 -1.42
CA ALA A 183 7.48 18.24 -1.52
C ALA A 183 7.03 18.87 -0.20
N ALA A 184 6.25 18.14 0.61
CA ALA A 184 5.85 18.58 1.95
C ALA A 184 7.02 18.58 2.94
N LEU A 185 7.88 17.56 2.89
CA LEU A 185 9.08 17.46 3.74
C LEU A 185 10.06 18.61 3.44
N PHE A 186 10.37 18.80 2.16
CA PHE A 186 11.29 19.81 1.65
C PHE A 186 10.54 21.03 1.10
N ASN A 187 9.71 21.63 1.96
CA ASN A 187 8.84 22.77 1.65
C ASN A 187 9.56 24.10 1.41
N MET A 188 10.91 24.13 1.49
CA MET A 188 11.70 25.29 1.08
C MET A 188 11.83 25.42 -0.44
N ILE A 189 11.37 24.42 -1.20
CA ILE A 189 11.30 24.43 -2.65
C ILE A 189 9.84 24.54 -3.06
N ASP A 190 9.55 25.45 -3.97
CA ASP A 190 8.19 25.68 -4.43
C ASP A 190 7.64 24.47 -5.22
N LYS A 191 6.32 24.43 -5.32
CA LYS A 191 5.59 23.32 -5.94
C LYS A 191 5.89 23.16 -7.44
N GLU A 192 6.13 24.25 -8.15
CA GLU A 192 6.38 24.23 -9.60
C GLU A 192 7.79 23.71 -9.90
N THR A 193 8.78 24.13 -9.11
CA THR A 193 10.15 23.62 -9.15
C THR A 193 10.18 22.11 -8.85
N TRP A 194 9.47 21.66 -7.80
CA TRP A 194 9.34 20.22 -7.52
C TRP A 194 8.72 19.44 -8.68
N LYS A 195 7.65 19.96 -9.29
CA LYS A 195 7.01 19.35 -10.46
C LYS A 195 8.04 19.15 -11.57
N ASN A 196 8.81 20.19 -11.90
CA ASN A 196 9.86 20.13 -12.92
C ASN A 196 10.96 19.12 -12.58
N TYR A 197 11.39 19.04 -11.31
CA TYR A 197 12.39 18.08 -10.87
C TYR A 197 11.91 16.63 -11.01
N PHE A 198 10.67 16.34 -10.63
CA PHE A 198 10.11 15.00 -10.76
C PHE A 198 9.86 14.59 -12.21
N GLU A 199 9.38 15.50 -13.06
CA GLU A 199 9.17 15.24 -14.50
C GLU A 199 10.50 14.99 -15.23
N ARG A 200 11.57 15.67 -14.80
CA ARG A 200 12.91 15.55 -15.37
C ARG A 200 13.85 14.66 -14.54
N ALA A 201 13.31 13.80 -13.67
CA ALA A 201 14.08 13.00 -12.73
C ALA A 201 15.21 12.16 -13.40
N ALA A 202 14.93 11.62 -14.59
CA ALA A 202 15.93 10.86 -15.35
C ALA A 202 17.09 11.73 -15.89
N ARG A 203 16.83 13.01 -16.19
CA ARG A 203 17.82 13.92 -16.78
C ARG A 203 18.63 14.67 -15.72
N ASN A 204 18.04 14.94 -14.56
CA ASN A 204 18.68 15.68 -13.49
C ASN A 204 19.31 14.77 -12.41
N GLY A 205 19.23 13.44 -12.55
CA GLY A 205 19.81 12.48 -11.61
C GLY A 205 18.95 12.15 -10.39
N LEU A 206 17.80 12.81 -10.20
CA LEU A 206 16.88 12.52 -9.09
C LEU A 206 16.27 11.11 -9.17
N ILE A 207 16.34 10.47 -10.35
CA ILE A 207 15.92 9.08 -10.53
C ILE A 207 16.65 8.10 -9.61
N ASN A 208 17.87 8.41 -9.16
CA ASN A 208 18.61 7.54 -8.24
C ASN A 208 18.02 7.51 -6.83
N ALA A 209 17.29 8.56 -6.44
CA ALA A 209 16.54 8.58 -5.19
C ALA A 209 15.19 7.87 -5.30
N ARG A 210 14.79 7.46 -6.51
CA ARG A 210 13.51 6.79 -6.75
C ARG A 210 13.56 5.37 -6.20
N GLN A 211 12.55 5.03 -5.41
CA GLN A 211 12.32 3.68 -4.91
C GLN A 211 10.95 3.20 -5.39
N GLN A 212 10.81 1.88 -5.58
CA GLN A 212 9.49 1.32 -5.83
C GLN A 212 8.67 1.40 -4.55
N GLY A 213 7.67 2.28 -4.57
CA GLY A 213 6.54 2.17 -3.65
C GLY A 213 5.59 1.08 -4.14
N LEU A 214 4.65 0.69 -3.28
CA LEU A 214 3.74 -0.42 -3.56
C LEU A 214 2.79 -0.17 -4.73
N THR A 215 2.32 1.07 -4.86
CA THR A 215 1.31 1.46 -5.86
C THR A 215 1.76 2.63 -6.71
N GLU A 216 2.78 3.36 -6.27
CA GLU A 216 3.23 4.59 -6.91
C GLU A 216 4.75 4.73 -6.85
N ILE A 217 5.24 5.68 -7.64
CA ILE A 217 6.63 6.10 -7.62
C ILE A 217 6.91 6.84 -6.32
N CYS A 218 7.73 6.23 -5.46
CA CYS A 218 8.21 6.85 -4.24
C CYS A 218 9.68 7.27 -4.37
N TYR A 219 10.14 8.06 -3.41
CA TYR A 219 11.51 8.51 -3.31
C TYR A 219 11.99 8.38 -1.87
N ASN A 220 13.25 8.01 -1.69
CA ASN A 220 13.88 7.98 -0.37
C ASN A 220 14.18 9.42 0.11
N PRO A 221 13.66 9.86 1.26
CA PRO A 221 13.90 11.22 1.78
C PRO A 221 15.38 11.60 1.88
N PHE A 222 16.24 10.69 2.36
CA PHE A 222 17.65 10.95 2.53
C PHE A 222 18.36 11.14 1.19
N LEU A 223 18.14 10.24 0.23
CA LEU A 223 18.73 10.35 -1.12
C LEU A 223 18.25 11.60 -1.86
N VAL A 224 17.00 12.04 -1.65
CA VAL A 224 16.53 13.32 -2.17
C VAL A 224 17.28 14.49 -1.50
N GLY A 225 17.52 14.43 -0.20
CA GLY A 225 18.33 15.40 0.53
C GLY A 225 19.75 15.54 -0.03
N GLU A 226 20.45 14.41 -0.25
CA GLU A 226 21.77 14.40 -0.89
C GLU A 226 21.74 15.01 -2.30
N TRP A 227 20.71 14.66 -3.08
CA TRP A 227 20.53 15.22 -4.41
C TRP A 227 20.33 16.74 -4.37
N LEU A 228 19.55 17.26 -3.41
CA LEU A 228 19.31 18.69 -3.24
C LEU A 228 20.59 19.45 -2.90
N ILE A 229 21.42 18.92 -2.02
CA ILE A 229 22.69 19.56 -1.65
C ILE A 229 23.62 19.65 -2.86
N LYS A 230 23.63 18.62 -3.71
CA LYS A 230 24.46 18.57 -4.92
C LYS A 230 23.94 19.48 -6.04
N ASN A 231 22.63 19.63 -6.18
CA ASN A 231 22.01 20.22 -7.38
C ASN A 231 21.27 21.55 -7.13
N ASN A 232 21.08 21.97 -5.88
CA ASN A 232 20.37 23.20 -5.55
C ASN A 232 21.21 24.07 -4.61
N THR A 233 21.73 25.18 -5.13
CA THR A 233 22.60 26.12 -4.41
C THR A 233 21.95 26.76 -3.19
N ASN A 234 20.61 26.76 -3.12
CA ASN A 234 19.86 27.36 -2.02
C ASN A 234 19.64 26.40 -0.84
N CYS A 235 20.00 25.12 -1.00
CA CYS A 235 19.84 24.10 0.03
C CYS A 235 21.18 23.85 0.73
N THR A 236 21.29 24.26 1.99
CA THR A 236 22.48 23.94 2.80
C THR A 236 22.35 22.56 3.45
N ARG A 237 23.48 21.86 3.63
CA ARG A 237 23.57 20.58 4.37
C ARG A 237 22.80 20.62 5.69
N ARG A 238 23.05 21.64 6.51
CA ARG A 238 22.37 21.87 7.79
C ARG A 238 20.85 21.96 7.68
N GLN A 239 20.31 22.63 6.67
CA GLN A 239 18.85 22.73 6.48
C GLN A 239 18.24 21.36 6.15
N ILE A 240 18.90 20.59 5.29
CA ILE A 240 18.46 19.25 4.89
C ILE A 240 18.53 18.29 6.08
N ASP A 241 19.66 18.26 6.78
CA ASP A 241 19.85 17.37 7.93
C ASP A 241 18.83 17.69 9.04
N GLN A 242 18.55 18.96 9.31
CA GLN A 242 17.52 19.37 10.27
C GLN A 242 16.12 18.90 9.85
N LYS A 243 15.79 18.93 8.55
CA LYS A 243 14.51 18.42 8.03
C LYS A 243 14.41 16.91 8.19
N LEU A 244 15.48 16.20 7.85
CA LEU A 244 15.56 14.75 7.97
C LEU A 244 15.47 14.30 9.43
N ALA A 245 16.25 14.91 10.33
CA ALA A 245 16.27 14.62 11.76
C ALA A 245 14.90 14.78 12.43
N ASN A 246 14.14 15.81 12.04
CA ASN A 246 12.81 16.07 12.61
C ASN A 246 11.69 15.22 12.01
N ASN A 247 11.96 14.52 10.90
CA ASN A 247 10.99 13.66 10.21
C ASN A 247 11.46 12.19 10.14
N LEU A 248 12.32 11.76 11.07
CA LEU A 248 12.70 10.36 11.19
C LEU A 248 11.47 9.50 11.53
N PRO A 249 11.27 8.36 10.83
CA PRO A 249 10.29 7.36 11.23
C PRO A 249 10.44 6.94 12.69
N ARG A 250 9.34 6.47 13.29
CA ARG A 250 9.33 6.07 14.70
C ARG A 250 10.43 5.04 15.04
N ARG A 251 10.72 4.12 14.11
CA ARG A 251 11.74 3.06 14.28
C ARG A 251 13.18 3.59 14.34
N SER A 252 13.45 4.76 13.78
CA SER A 252 14.79 5.34 13.65
C SER A 252 14.94 6.65 14.41
N ARG A 253 13.96 7.02 15.24
CA ARG A 253 13.94 8.29 15.97
C ARG A 253 15.10 8.45 16.97
N SER A 254 15.63 7.35 17.50
CA SER A 254 16.82 7.36 18.36
C SER A 254 18.10 7.72 17.62
N MET A 255 18.11 7.64 16.29
CA MET A 255 19.26 7.95 15.43
C MET A 255 19.31 9.43 15.01
N LYS A 256 18.53 10.29 15.67
CA LYS A 256 18.44 11.73 15.34
C LYS A 256 19.81 12.43 15.36
N GLU A 257 20.65 12.03 16.31
CA GLU A 257 21.97 12.60 16.54
C GLU A 257 22.92 12.45 15.34
N LEU A 258 22.72 11.43 14.50
CA LEU A 258 23.50 11.22 13.27
C LEU A 258 23.34 12.37 12.25
N PHE A 259 22.27 13.16 12.37
CA PHE A 259 21.98 14.28 11.47
C PHE A 259 22.21 15.64 12.14
N THR A 260 22.07 15.75 13.47
CA THR A 260 22.21 17.04 14.16
C THR A 260 23.64 17.36 14.57
N GLY A 261 24.52 16.35 14.67
CA GLY A 261 25.92 16.55 15.08
C GLY A 261 26.08 17.01 16.53
N GLU A 262 25.03 16.87 17.37
CA GLU A 262 24.99 17.37 18.75
C GLU A 262 25.81 16.53 19.75
N ASN A 263 26.49 15.45 19.32
CA ASN A 263 27.22 14.53 20.20
C ASN A 263 28.71 14.84 20.43
N ASP A 264 29.31 15.83 19.76
CA ASP A 264 30.76 16.05 19.86
C ASP A 264 31.22 17.02 20.97
N THR A 265 30.32 17.52 21.84
CA THR A 265 30.67 18.60 22.79
C THR A 265 30.75 18.23 24.28
N HIS A 266 30.60 16.95 24.67
CA HIS A 266 30.61 16.56 26.09
C HIS A 266 31.64 15.51 26.52
N LEU A 267 32.60 15.12 25.67
CA LEU A 267 33.64 14.14 26.02
C LEU A 267 35.02 14.72 26.36
N TYR A 268 35.14 16.03 26.51
CA TYR A 268 36.33 16.67 27.07
C TYR A 268 35.92 17.67 28.16
N ASN A 269 35.78 17.20 29.39
CA ASN A 269 35.95 17.97 30.62
C ASN A 269 36.46 17.03 31.72
#